data_AF-A0A2N3BNX9-F1
#
_entry.id   AF-A0A2N3BNX9-F1
#
_cell.length_a   1.000
_cell.length_b   1.000
_cell.length_c   1.000
_cell.angle_alpha   90.00
_cell.angle_beta   90.00
_cell.angle_gamma   90.00
#
_symmetry.space_group_name_H-M   'P 1'
#
loop_
_entity.id
_entity.type
_entity.pdbx_description
1 polymer ?
#
loop_
_entity_poly.entity_id
_entity_poly.type
_entity_poly.pdbx_seq_one_letter_code
_entity_poly.pdbx_strand_id
1 'polypeptide(L)'
;MLATLPPLPRLAVIGGFWGPDRRTEPGDHDFPAIGDLIGPWQAAAAAGDGVALARLASCSALRTLEARGPAGDPTPALARDLGAAGFVIAHTGSARALLFLPGRIPDGAAAALRRAGFRAMLRFDTQGERR
;
A
#
# COMPACT_ATOMS: atom_id res chain seq x y z
N MET A 1 -9.70 -4.06 25.61
CA MET A 1 -10.99 -4.05 24.90
C MET A 1 -10.70 -3.74 23.43
N LEU A 2 -11.13 -4.58 22.50
CA LEU A 2 -10.94 -4.35 21.05
C LEU A 2 -12.06 -3.43 20.55
N ALA A 3 -11.72 -2.42 19.74
CA ALA A 3 -12.70 -1.49 19.17
C ALA A 3 -13.29 -2.05 17.87
N THR A 4 -14.59 -1.85 17.66
CA THR A 4 -15.24 -2.11 16.37
C THR A 4 -15.00 -0.92 15.44
N LEU A 5 -14.41 -1.17 14.28
CA LEU A 5 -14.07 -0.13 13.30
C LEU A 5 -15.10 -0.13 12.15
N PRO A 6 -15.36 1.04 11.52
CA PRO A 6 -16.29 1.13 10.40
C PRO A 6 -15.76 0.36 9.17
N PRO A 7 -16.65 -0.08 8.25
CA PRO A 7 -16.22 -0.68 6.99
C PRO A 7 -15.42 0.33 6.17
N LEU A 8 -14.34 -0.13 5.54
CA LEU A 8 -13.48 0.73 4.71
C LEU A 8 -14.07 0.93 3.31
N PRO A 9 -13.94 2.11 2.68
CA PRO A 9 -14.34 2.29 1.29
C PRO A 9 -13.56 1.34 0.37
N ARG A 10 -14.18 1.00 -0.77
CA ARG A 10 -13.55 0.16 -1.80
C ARG A 10 -12.39 0.91 -2.45
N LEU A 11 -11.23 0.27 -2.49
CA LEU A 11 -10.07 0.69 -3.26
C LEU A 11 -9.67 -0.44 -4.21
N ALA A 12 -9.27 -0.08 -5.42
CA ALA A 12 -8.71 -1.02 -6.38
C ALA A 12 -7.19 -1.11 -6.15
N VAL A 13 -6.68 -2.33 -6.11
CA VAL A 13 -5.28 -2.63 -5.78
C VAL A 13 -4.64 -3.33 -6.96
N ILE A 14 -3.44 -2.89 -7.34
CA ILE A 14 -2.55 -3.65 -8.22
C ILE A 14 -1.15 -3.65 -7.61
N GLY A 15 -0.55 -4.83 -7.49
CA GLY A 15 0.73 -4.99 -6.82
C GLY A 15 1.40 -6.29 -7.17
N GLY A 16 2.54 -6.55 -6.55
CA GLY A 16 3.34 -7.75 -6.72
C GLY A 16 4.57 -7.70 -5.83
N PHE A 17 5.60 -8.45 -6.20
CA PHE A 17 6.86 -8.45 -5.48
C PHE A 17 7.95 -7.69 -6.23
N TRP A 18 8.72 -6.87 -5.54
CA TRP A 18 9.87 -6.14 -6.10
C TRP A 18 11.17 -6.51 -5.33
N GLY A 19 12.32 -6.57 -5.99
CA GLY A 19 13.56 -7.00 -5.31
C GLY A 19 13.52 -8.41 -4.70
N PRO A 20 14.53 -8.78 -3.88
CA PRO A 20 14.69 -10.14 -3.35
C PRO A 20 13.67 -10.44 -2.24
N ASP A 21 13.36 -11.72 -2.07
CA ASP A 21 12.64 -12.18 -0.88
C ASP A 21 13.52 -12.09 0.35
N ARG A 22 12.94 -11.62 1.45
CA ARG A 22 13.63 -11.49 2.73
C ARG A 22 12.83 -12.19 3.80
N ARG A 23 13.49 -13.13 4.50
CA ARG A 23 12.90 -13.81 5.65
C ARG A 23 12.64 -12.79 6.76
N THR A 24 11.50 -12.93 7.43
CA THR A 24 11.21 -12.17 8.65
C THR A 24 12.15 -12.62 9.76
N GLU A 25 12.87 -11.66 10.36
CA GLU A 25 13.65 -11.84 11.59
C GLU A 25 12.72 -11.59 12.79
N PRO A 26 12.33 -12.60 13.59
CA PRO A 26 11.31 -12.41 14.64
C PRO A 26 11.73 -11.45 15.78
N GLY A 27 13.03 -11.31 16.02
CA GLY A 27 13.58 -10.40 17.02
C GLY A 27 13.78 -8.97 16.53
N ASP A 28 13.47 -8.69 15.26
CA ASP A 28 13.50 -7.34 14.72
C ASP A 28 12.26 -6.57 15.21
N HIS A 29 12.50 -5.52 15.97
CA HIS A 29 11.48 -4.62 16.50
C HIS A 29 11.66 -3.18 16.00
N ASP A 30 12.60 -2.95 15.07
CA ASP A 30 12.92 -1.63 14.55
C ASP A 30 11.93 -1.22 13.45
N PHE A 31 10.68 -0.99 13.87
CA PHE A 31 9.60 -0.52 13.02
C PHE A 31 9.28 0.94 13.32
N PRO A 32 9.01 1.76 12.29
CA PRO A 32 8.59 3.14 12.51
C PRO A 32 7.32 3.22 13.35
N ALA A 33 7.28 4.20 14.25
CA ALA A 33 6.06 4.52 14.97
C ALA A 33 4.99 5.06 13.99
N ILE A 34 3.78 4.49 14.07
CA ILE A 34 2.62 4.90 13.27
C ILE A 34 1.37 5.19 14.13
N GLY A 35 1.53 5.25 15.45
CA GLY A 35 0.41 5.46 16.37
C GLY A 35 -0.34 6.77 16.12
N ASP A 36 0.38 7.80 15.66
CA ASP A 36 -0.18 9.09 15.24
C ASP A 36 -1.10 9.00 14.02
N LEU A 37 -0.96 7.95 13.19
CA LEU A 37 -1.81 7.76 12.01
C LEU A 37 -3.18 7.17 12.35
N ILE A 38 -3.37 6.61 13.55
CA ILE A 38 -4.61 5.91 13.94
C ILE A 38 -5.81 6.86 13.97
N GLY A 39 -5.68 8.03 14.60
CA GLY A 39 -6.77 9.01 14.68
C GLY A 39 -7.23 9.50 13.29
N PRO A 40 -6.32 10.00 12.45
CA PRO A 40 -6.63 10.36 11.07
C PRO A 40 -7.22 9.21 10.25
N TRP A 41 -6.73 7.98 10.45
CA TRP A 41 -7.24 6.80 9.77
C TRP A 41 -8.69 6.50 10.17
N GLN A 42 -9.03 6.59 11.46
CA GLN A 42 -10.39 6.39 11.95
C GLN A 42 -11.35 7.45 11.38
N ALA A 43 -10.92 8.71 11.35
CA ALA A 43 -11.71 9.80 10.77
C ALA A 43 -11.96 9.59 9.28
N ALA A 44 -10.94 9.23 8.51
CA ALA A 44 -11.05 8.94 7.08
C ALA A 44 -11.96 7.73 6.81
N ALA A 45 -11.83 6.67 7.61
CA ALA A 45 -12.68 5.49 7.53
C ALA A 45 -14.15 5.81 7.81
N ALA A 46 -14.43 6.60 8.87
CA ALA A 46 -15.79 7.02 9.20
C ALA A 46 -16.42 7.90 8.12
N ALA A 47 -15.62 8.72 7.43
CA ALA A 47 -16.06 9.56 6.32
C ALA A 47 -16.17 8.81 4.98
N GLY A 48 -15.71 7.56 4.90
CA GLY A 48 -15.61 6.82 3.62
C GLY A 48 -14.58 7.42 2.66
N ASP A 49 -13.59 8.17 3.16
CA ASP A 49 -12.59 8.87 2.34
C ASP A 49 -11.44 7.93 1.93
N GLY A 50 -11.63 7.27 0.78
CA GLY A 50 -10.63 6.36 0.22
C GLY A 50 -9.32 7.05 -0.17
N VAL A 51 -9.34 8.33 -0.53
CA VAL A 51 -8.12 9.07 -0.90
C VAL A 51 -7.31 9.36 0.35
N ALA A 52 -7.93 9.82 1.43
CA ALA A 52 -7.25 10.03 2.70
C ALA A 52 -6.65 8.73 3.25
N LEU A 53 -7.39 7.61 3.17
CA LEU A 53 -6.87 6.30 3.57
C LEU A 53 -5.66 5.87 2.74
N ALA A 54 -5.69 6.05 1.42
CA ALA A 54 -4.55 5.72 0.55
C ALA A 54 -3.32 6.60 0.83
N ARG A 55 -3.52 7.88 1.18
CA ARG A 55 -2.45 8.79 1.59
C ARG A 55 -1.84 8.37 2.93
N LEU A 56 -2.65 7.99 3.91
CA LEU A 56 -2.16 7.49 5.21
C LEU A 56 -1.37 6.19 5.05
N ALA A 57 -1.83 5.29 4.16
CA ALA A 57 -1.10 4.09 3.81
C ALA A 57 0.29 4.42 3.21
N SER A 58 0.35 5.42 2.33
CA SER A 58 1.60 5.91 1.75
C SER A 58 2.52 6.53 2.79
N CYS A 59 1.98 7.27 3.77
CA CYS A 59 2.76 7.82 4.88
C CYS A 59 3.43 6.71 5.70
N SER A 60 2.68 5.67 6.08
CA SER A 60 3.22 4.50 6.76
C SER A 60 4.31 3.78 5.93
N ALA A 61 4.05 3.63 4.62
CA ALA A 61 5.00 3.03 3.69
C ALA A 61 6.29 3.85 3.55
N LEU A 62 6.21 5.17 3.44
CA LEU A 62 7.36 6.08 3.35
C LEU A 62 8.22 6.01 4.60
N ARG A 63 7.63 6.03 5.80
CA ARG A 63 8.39 5.88 7.05
C ARG A 63 9.18 4.57 7.09
N THR A 64 8.59 3.49 6.57
CA THR A 64 9.27 2.20 6.45
C THR A 64 10.38 2.25 5.41
N LEU A 65 10.16 2.89 4.27
CA LEU A 65 11.20 3.04 3.24
C LEU A 65 12.38 3.91 3.73
N GLU A 66 12.10 4.98 4.46
CA GLU A 66 13.12 5.87 5.03
C GLU A 66 13.96 5.19 6.09
N ALA A 67 13.33 4.42 6.99
CA ALA A 67 14.05 3.73 8.05
C ALA A 67 14.89 2.55 7.54
N ARG A 68 14.39 1.80 6.55
CA ARG A 68 14.94 0.48 6.20
C ARG A 68 14.69 0.00 4.77
N GLY A 69 14.11 0.84 3.94
CA GLY A 69 13.80 0.49 2.57
C GLY A 69 15.06 0.29 1.73
N PRO A 70 15.01 -0.57 0.71
CA PRO A 70 16.04 -0.55 -0.33
C PRO A 70 16.09 0.85 -0.97
N ALA A 71 17.31 1.38 -1.15
CA ALA A 71 17.50 2.62 -1.88
C ALA A 71 16.94 2.49 -3.30
N GLY A 72 16.15 3.48 -3.73
CA GLY A 72 15.57 3.50 -5.08
C GLY A 72 14.37 2.57 -5.27
N ASP A 73 13.61 2.23 -4.22
CA ASP A 73 12.32 1.55 -4.39
C ASP A 73 11.44 2.37 -5.37
N PRO A 74 10.99 1.78 -6.50
CA PRO A 74 10.30 2.52 -7.56
C PRO A 74 8.84 2.80 -7.22
N THR A 75 8.31 2.21 -6.14
CA THR A 75 6.88 2.26 -5.81
C THR A 75 6.34 3.68 -5.65
N PRO A 76 7.01 4.62 -4.94
CA PRO A 76 6.52 5.99 -4.82
C PRO A 76 6.45 6.72 -6.17
N ALA A 77 7.45 6.53 -7.03
CA ALA A 77 7.48 7.13 -8.37
C ALA A 77 6.38 6.53 -9.26
N LEU A 78 6.22 5.20 -9.26
CA LEU A 78 5.15 4.52 -9.99
C LEU A 78 3.76 4.95 -9.53
N ALA A 79 3.55 5.14 -8.23
CA ALA A 79 2.30 5.63 -7.68
C ALA A 79 1.93 7.00 -8.28
N ARG A 80 2.88 7.94 -8.29
CA ARG A 80 2.71 9.26 -8.90
C ARG A 80 2.45 9.16 -10.40
N ASP A 81 3.29 8.44 -11.12
CA ASP A 81 3.28 8.41 -12.59
C ASP A 81 2.05 7.70 -13.15
N LEU A 82 1.49 6.73 -12.42
CA LEU A 82 0.26 6.03 -12.80
C LEU A 82 -1.01 6.67 -12.24
N GLY A 83 -0.91 7.72 -11.42
CA GLY A 83 -2.06 8.40 -10.82
C GLY A 83 -2.75 7.59 -9.71
N ALA A 84 -2.00 6.80 -8.97
CA ALA A 84 -2.49 6.11 -7.77
C ALA A 84 -2.85 7.13 -6.67
N ALA A 85 -3.89 6.83 -5.89
CA ALA A 85 -4.25 7.61 -4.70
C ALA A 85 -3.23 7.42 -3.56
N GLY A 86 -2.48 6.31 -3.59
CA GLY A 86 -1.41 6.01 -2.67
C GLY A 86 -0.76 4.65 -2.97
N PHE A 87 0.08 4.18 -2.06
CA PHE A 87 0.73 2.88 -2.17
C PHE A 87 0.93 2.25 -0.79
N VAL A 88 1.20 0.95 -0.79
CA VAL A 88 1.55 0.16 0.38
C VAL A 88 2.80 -0.66 0.10
N ILE A 89 3.57 -0.90 1.14
CA ILE A 89 4.65 -1.87 1.15
C ILE A 89 4.46 -2.81 2.34
N ALA A 90 4.92 -4.04 2.22
CA ALA A 90 5.10 -4.87 3.39
C ALA A 90 6.23 -4.31 4.25
N HIS A 91 6.02 -4.26 5.57
CA HIS A 91 7.02 -3.82 6.53
C HIS A 91 8.23 -4.76 6.56
N THR A 92 8.04 -6.03 6.18
CA THR A 92 9.08 -7.02 5.92
C THR A 92 8.84 -7.68 4.56
N GLY A 93 9.92 -7.90 3.81
CA GLY A 93 9.85 -8.63 2.54
C GLY A 93 9.57 -7.74 1.33
N SER A 94 9.04 -8.37 0.28
CA SER A 94 9.10 -7.85 -1.09
C SER A 94 7.73 -7.39 -1.63
N ALA A 95 6.65 -7.45 -0.87
CA ALA A 95 5.32 -7.11 -1.40
C ALA A 95 5.08 -5.59 -1.45
N ARG A 96 4.67 -5.09 -2.62
CA ARG A 96 4.35 -3.68 -2.91
C ARG A 96 3.02 -3.63 -3.64
N ALA A 97 2.21 -2.61 -3.39
CA ALA A 97 1.02 -2.37 -4.19
C ALA A 97 0.68 -0.89 -4.32
N LEU A 98 0.00 -0.55 -5.40
CA LEU A 98 -0.56 0.76 -5.69
C LEU A 98 -2.06 0.74 -5.40
N LEU A 99 -2.55 1.80 -4.79
CA LEU A 99 -3.95 1.97 -4.39
C LEU A 99 -4.62 2.98 -5.32
N PHE A 100 -5.73 2.59 -5.93
CA PHE A 100 -6.53 3.42 -6.82
C PHE A 100 -7.96 3.53 -6.30
N LEU A 101 -8.65 4.60 -6.68
CA LEU A 101 -10.11 4.60 -6.59
C LEU A 101 -10.69 3.53 -7.54
N PRO A 102 -11.89 2.99 -7.26
CA PRO A 102 -12.51 1.97 -8.10
C PRO A 102 -12.57 2.40 -9.57
N GLY A 103 -12.18 1.50 -10.48
CA GLY A 103 -12.17 1.75 -11.92
C GLY A 103 -11.06 2.70 -12.42
N ARG A 104 -10.10 3.10 -11.57
CA ARG A 104 -9.04 4.07 -11.92
C ARG A 104 -7.66 3.47 -12.16
N ILE A 105 -7.52 2.14 -12.20
CA ILE A 105 -6.27 1.49 -12.61
C ILE A 105 -6.09 1.67 -14.13
N PRO A 106 -5.01 2.32 -14.61
CA PRO A 106 -4.74 2.47 -16.04
C PRO A 106 -4.47 1.13 -16.73
N ASP A 107 -4.85 0.99 -18.00
CA ASP A 107 -4.61 -0.23 -18.79
C ASP A 107 -3.12 -0.63 -18.84
N GLY A 108 -2.23 0.36 -18.87
CA GLY A 108 -0.78 0.16 -18.88
C GLY A 108 -0.12 -0.12 -17.52
N ALA A 109 -0.87 -0.13 -16.40
CA ALA A 109 -0.28 -0.21 -15.05
C ALA A 109 0.52 -1.49 -14.84
N ALA A 110 -0.02 -2.64 -15.25
CA ALA A 110 0.66 -3.93 -15.15
C ALA A 110 1.96 -3.97 -15.97
N ALA A 111 1.95 -3.37 -17.16
CA ALA A 111 3.14 -3.28 -18.00
C ALA A 111 4.21 -2.34 -17.40
N ALA A 112 3.79 -1.22 -16.79
CA ALA A 112 4.69 -0.32 -16.08
C ALA A 112 5.35 -1.00 -14.87
N LEU A 113 4.58 -1.71 -14.05
CA LEU A 113 5.08 -2.49 -12.91
C LEU A 113 6.09 -3.55 -13.36
N ARG A 114 5.80 -4.33 -14.42
CA ARG A 114 6.74 -5.31 -14.99
C ARG A 114 8.05 -4.66 -15.45
N ARG A 115 7.97 -3.54 -16.17
CA ARG A 115 9.18 -2.81 -16.62
C ARG A 115 10.03 -2.30 -15.45
N ALA A 116 9.41 -1.97 -14.33
CA ALA A 116 10.10 -1.60 -13.10
C ALA A 116 10.65 -2.81 -12.29
N GLY A 117 10.47 -4.04 -12.78
CA GLY A 117 11.00 -5.26 -12.17
C GLY A 117 10.06 -5.95 -11.18
N PHE A 118 8.77 -5.61 -11.17
CA PHE A 118 7.80 -6.34 -10.35
C PHE A 118 7.53 -7.74 -10.93
N ARG A 119 7.38 -8.73 -10.02
CA ARG A 119 7.03 -10.12 -10.33
C ARG A 119 5.74 -10.54 -9.61
N ALA A 120 5.14 -11.63 -10.08
CA ALA A 120 3.91 -12.23 -9.55
C ALA A 120 2.80 -11.19 -9.24
N MET A 121 2.46 -10.40 -10.25
CA MET A 121 1.50 -9.33 -10.07
C MET A 121 0.07 -9.86 -9.88
N LEU A 122 -0.69 -9.15 -9.06
CA LEU A 122 -2.07 -9.44 -8.74
C LEU A 122 -2.88 -8.14 -8.69
N ARG A 123 -4.19 -8.25 -9.00
CA ARG A 123 -5.15 -7.15 -8.96
C ARG A 123 -6.41 -7.61 -8.24
N PHE A 124 -6.92 -6.78 -7.34
CA PHE A 124 -8.11 -7.06 -6.54
C PHE A 124 -8.71 -5.77 -5.98
N ASP A 125 -9.83 -5.86 -5.27
CA ASP A 125 -10.46 -4.77 -4.54
C ASP A 125 -10.44 -5.02 -3.03
N THR A 126 -10.26 -3.96 -2.23
CA THR A 126 -10.17 -4.07 -0.75
C THR A 126 -11.46 -4.54 -0.08
N GLN A 127 -12.60 -4.33 -0.73
CA GLN A 127 -13.82 -5.03 -0.39
C GLN A 127 -13.93 -6.23 -1.34
N GLY A 128 -13.78 -7.44 -0.81
CA GLY A 128 -13.95 -8.65 -1.59
C GLY A 128 -15.32 -8.68 -2.28
N GLU A 129 -15.43 -9.37 -3.42
CA GLU A 129 -16.74 -9.72 -3.95
C GLU A 129 -17.48 -10.52 -2.87
N ARG A 130 -18.63 -10.03 -2.38
CA ARG A 130 -19.63 -10.94 -1.84
C ARG A 130 -20.16 -11.72 -3.04
N ARG A 131 -19.55 -12.88 -3.31
CA ARG A 131 -20.19 -13.92 -4.11
C ARG A 131 -21.23 -14.64 -3.27
#